data_AF-A0A7J8NCA8-F1
#
_entry.id   AF-A0A7J8NCA8-F1
#
_cell.length_a   1.000
_cell.length_b   1.000
_cell.length_c   1.000
_cell.angle_alpha   90.00
_cell.angle_beta   90.00
_cell.angle_gamma   90.00
#
_symmetry.space_group_name_H-M   'P 1'
#
loop_
_entity.id
_entity.type
_entity.pdbx_description
1 polymer ?
#
loop_
_entity_poly.entity_id
_entity_poly.type
_entity_poly.pdbx_seq_one_letter_code
_entity_poly.pdbx_strand_id
1 'polypeptide(L)'
;MEPVVLNLTHRNFMEIIFENRETAIQSYHLCGYAFFAVAVETGQWSPEKRKNYNLLDAVSRHTIQVFPKSWAAILLSFDNCGMWNIRSEVWDRHYLGQQLYVSVVSPNKSLRDEYNMPEGTLVCGVVESMPRPPPAYT
;
A
#
# COMPACT_ATOMS: atom_id res chain seq x y z
N MET A 1 15.36 5.73 -12.63
CA MET A 1 13.94 5.35 -12.53
C MET A 1 13.47 5.92 -11.21
N GLU A 2 12.50 6.84 -11.22
CA GLU A 2 12.01 7.48 -10.00
C GLU A 2 10.96 6.58 -9.32
N PRO A 3 10.94 6.51 -7.97
CA PRO A 3 9.93 5.74 -7.26
C PRO A 3 8.56 6.39 -7.41
N VAL A 4 7.52 5.57 -7.58
CA VAL A 4 6.13 6.05 -7.56
C VAL A 4 5.68 6.15 -6.12
N VAL A 5 5.50 7.38 -5.62
CA VAL A 5 5.06 7.67 -4.26
C VAL A 5 3.70 8.38 -4.29
N LEU A 6 2.71 7.81 -3.62
CA LEU A 6 1.37 8.36 -3.46
C LEU A 6 1.24 9.03 -2.10
N ASN A 7 0.92 10.33 -2.08
CA ASN A 7 0.62 11.04 -0.83
C ASN A 7 -0.85 10.86 -0.49
N LEU A 8 -1.14 10.19 0.63
CA LEU A 8 -2.51 9.94 1.09
C LEU A 8 -2.81 10.68 2.40
N THR A 9 -4.09 11.04 2.56
CA THR A 9 -4.59 11.71 3.76
C THR A 9 -4.71 10.72 4.91
N HIS A 10 -4.15 11.07 6.07
CA HIS A 10 -4.24 10.28 7.30
C HIS A 10 -5.71 10.01 7.69
N ARG A 11 -6.01 8.75 7.98
CA ARG A 11 -7.34 8.18 8.31
C ARG A 11 -8.36 8.28 7.20
N ASN A 12 -7.93 8.45 5.95
CA ASN A 12 -8.83 8.39 4.81
C ASN A 12 -9.17 6.93 4.46
N PHE A 13 -10.44 6.69 4.18
CA PHE A 13 -10.93 5.41 3.68
C PHE A 13 -10.66 5.32 2.17
N MET A 14 -10.14 4.18 1.72
CA MET A 14 -9.71 3.96 0.34
C MET A 14 -10.22 2.62 -0.18
N GLU A 15 -10.63 2.64 -1.45
CA GLU A 15 -10.84 1.46 -2.27
C GLU A 15 -9.67 1.32 -3.24
N ILE A 16 -9.07 0.14 -3.29
CA ILE A 16 -8.00 -0.16 -4.23
C ILE A 16 -8.45 -1.32 -5.10
N ILE A 17 -8.38 -1.12 -6.42
CA ILE A 17 -8.72 -2.10 -7.44
C ILE A 17 -7.43 -2.56 -8.11
N PHE A 18 -7.13 -3.85 -8.01
CA PHE A 18 -6.05 -4.47 -8.76
C PHE A 18 -6.62 -5.14 -10.01
N GLU A 19 -6.17 -4.73 -11.19
CA GLU A 19 -6.53 -5.37 -12.45
C GLU A 19 -5.37 -6.22 -12.98
N ASN A 20 -5.64 -7.49 -13.29
CA ASN A 20 -4.69 -8.38 -13.93
C ASN A 20 -5.15 -8.69 -15.37
N ARG A 21 -4.50 -8.03 -16.34
CA ARG A 21 -4.76 -8.25 -17.77
C ARG A 21 -3.91 -9.37 -18.36
N GLU A 22 -3.07 -10.02 -17.56
CA GLU A 22 -2.15 -11.07 -18.01
C GLU A 22 -2.76 -12.47 -17.87
N THR A 23 -1.98 -13.48 -18.25
CA THR A 23 -2.34 -14.91 -18.16
C THR A 23 -1.79 -15.59 -16.91
N ALA A 24 -0.83 -14.97 -16.22
CA ALA A 24 -0.28 -15.46 -14.96
C ALA A 24 -0.99 -14.80 -13.76
N ILE A 25 -1.04 -15.50 -12.62
CA ILE A 25 -1.54 -14.93 -11.36
C ILE A 25 -0.59 -13.82 -10.92
N GLN A 26 -1.15 -12.71 -10.46
CA GLN A 26 -0.40 -11.69 -9.73
C GLN A 26 -0.72 -11.76 -8.23
N SER A 27 0.21 -11.33 -7.40
CA SER A 27 0.04 -11.33 -5.95
C SER A 27 0.60 -10.01 -5.42
N TYR A 28 -0.21 -9.26 -4.70
CA TYR A 28 0.16 -7.95 -4.17
C TYR A 28 0.12 -7.95 -2.66
N HIS A 29 1.18 -7.44 -2.03
CA HIS A 29 1.28 -7.24 -0.59
C HIS A 29 1.30 -5.75 -0.25
N LEU A 30 0.61 -5.38 0.83
CA LEU A 30 0.65 -4.03 1.40
C LEU A 30 1.31 -4.09 2.77
N CYS A 31 2.47 -3.44 2.89
CA CYS A 31 3.17 -3.31 4.17
C CYS A 31 2.42 -2.36 5.13
N GLY A 32 2.50 -2.62 6.43
CA GLY A 32 1.98 -1.72 7.46
C GLY A 32 0.48 -1.74 7.69
N TYR A 33 -0.28 -2.49 6.87
CA TYR A 33 -1.73 -2.56 6.94
C TYR A 33 -2.24 -3.98 6.75
N ALA A 34 -3.35 -4.28 7.42
CA ALA A 34 -4.29 -5.27 6.94
C ALA A 34 -5.42 -4.56 6.17
N PHE A 35 -6.00 -5.25 5.20
CA PHE A 35 -7.13 -4.76 4.41
C PHE A 35 -8.22 -5.82 4.31
N PHE A 36 -9.44 -5.39 4.03
CA PHE A 36 -10.55 -6.30 3.76
C PHE A 36 -10.59 -6.64 2.27
N ALA A 37 -10.44 -7.92 1.94
CA ALA A 37 -10.61 -8.40 0.56
C ALA A 37 -12.10 -8.58 0.27
N VAL A 38 -12.70 -7.63 -0.44
CA VAL A 38 -14.16 -7.55 -0.58
C VAL A 38 -14.71 -8.21 -1.84
N ALA A 39 -13.90 -8.33 -2.89
CA ALA A 39 -14.30 -9.03 -4.11
C ALA A 39 -13.10 -9.47 -4.95
N VAL A 40 -13.27 -10.57 -5.67
CA VAL A 40 -12.41 -11.01 -6.77
C VAL A 40 -13.33 -11.55 -7.86
N GLU A 41 -13.24 -11.00 -9.07
CA GLU A 41 -14.07 -11.45 -10.20
C GLU A 41 -13.28 -11.46 -11.51
N THR A 42 -13.67 -12.35 -12.42
CA THR A 42 -13.17 -12.36 -13.80
C THR A 42 -13.69 -11.18 -14.61
N GLY A 43 -12.90 -10.74 -15.59
CA GLY A 43 -13.22 -9.63 -16.49
C GLY A 43 -12.59 -8.32 -16.07
N GLN A 44 -13.19 -7.22 -16.51
CA GLN A 44 -12.75 -5.86 -16.18
C GLN A 44 -13.62 -5.32 -15.04
N TRP A 45 -13.00 -4.58 -14.12
CA TRP A 45 -13.73 -3.90 -13.06
C TRP A 45 -14.57 -2.76 -13.63
N SER A 46 -15.75 -2.54 -13.05
CA SER A 46 -16.58 -1.38 -13.32
C SER A 46 -17.29 -0.94 -12.03
N PRO A 47 -17.69 0.33 -11.89
CA PRO A 47 -18.36 0.83 -10.69
C PRO A 47 -19.59 0.03 -10.25
N GLU A 48 -20.32 -0.57 -11.19
CA GLU A 48 -21.52 -1.37 -10.94
C GLU A 48 -21.20 -2.69 -10.23
N LYS A 49 -19.95 -3.16 -10.28
CA LYS A 49 -19.49 -4.38 -9.59
C LYS A 49 -19.45 -4.23 -8.07
N ARG A 50 -19.50 -3.01 -7.53
CA ARG A 50 -19.56 -2.77 -6.07
C ARG A 50 -20.75 -3.45 -5.40
N LYS A 51 -21.82 -3.75 -6.14
CA LYS A 51 -22.98 -4.52 -5.65
C LYS A 51 -22.63 -5.95 -5.23
N ASN A 52 -21.52 -6.49 -5.72
CA ASN A 52 -21.05 -7.85 -5.45
C ASN A 52 -20.04 -7.89 -4.29
N TYR A 53 -19.70 -6.75 -3.69
CA TYR A 53 -18.72 -6.72 -2.61
C TYR A 53 -19.29 -7.41 -1.37
N ASN A 54 -18.47 -8.25 -0.76
CA ASN A 54 -18.72 -8.70 0.59
C ASN A 54 -18.45 -7.55 1.57
N LEU A 55 -19.51 -6.90 2.04
CA LEU A 55 -19.44 -5.81 3.02
C LEU A 55 -19.84 -6.24 4.43
N LEU A 56 -20.14 -7.53 4.63
CA LEU A 56 -20.60 -8.06 5.92
C LEU A 56 -19.45 -8.70 6.69
N ASP A 57 -18.71 -9.60 6.06
CA ASP A 57 -17.72 -10.46 6.71
C ASP A 57 -16.46 -10.69 5.85
N ALA A 58 -16.06 -9.69 5.07
CA ALA A 58 -14.83 -9.75 4.29
C ALA A 58 -13.62 -10.10 5.16
N VAL A 59 -12.76 -10.96 4.64
CA VAL A 59 -11.58 -11.45 5.37
C VAL A 59 -10.49 -10.38 5.38
N SER A 60 -9.92 -10.13 6.56
CA SER A 60 -8.74 -9.29 6.73
C SER A 60 -7.47 -10.03 6.26
N ARG A 61 -6.71 -9.42 5.36
CA ARG A 61 -5.47 -9.98 4.77
C ARG A 61 -4.41 -8.88 4.59
N HIS A 62 -3.17 -9.30 4.32
CA HIS A 62 -2.07 -8.41 3.93
C HIS A 62 -1.63 -8.60 2.48
N THR A 63 -2.04 -9.72 1.87
CA THR A 63 -1.67 -10.10 0.50
C THR A 63 -2.92 -10.58 -0.24
N ILE A 64 -3.09 -10.13 -1.49
CA ILE A 64 -4.19 -10.54 -2.35
C ILE A 64 -3.70 -11.06 -3.70
N GLN A 65 -4.27 -12.19 -4.12
CA GLN A 65 -4.03 -12.77 -5.43
C GLN A 65 -5.04 -12.22 -6.43
N VAL A 66 -4.57 -11.88 -7.62
CA VAL A 66 -5.37 -11.42 -8.75
C VAL A 66 -5.22 -12.42 -9.88
N PHE A 67 -6.26 -13.21 -10.11
CA PHE A 67 -6.26 -14.28 -11.10
C PHE A 67 -6.12 -13.74 -12.54
N PRO A 68 -5.75 -14.59 -13.51
CA PRO A 68 -5.65 -14.18 -14.91
C PRO A 68 -6.93 -13.55 -15.42
N LYS A 69 -6.81 -12.47 -16.21
CA LYS A 69 -7.95 -11.75 -16.81
C LYS A 69 -9.05 -11.38 -15.79
N SER A 70 -8.64 -11.04 -14.57
CA SER A 70 -9.53 -10.79 -13.43
C SER A 70 -9.12 -9.53 -12.68
N TRP A 71 -9.95 -9.12 -11.73
CA TRP A 71 -9.65 -8.03 -10.81
C TRP A 71 -9.92 -8.43 -9.36
N ALA A 72 -9.32 -7.70 -8.44
CA ALA A 72 -9.55 -7.83 -7.01
C ALA A 72 -9.75 -6.44 -6.38
N ALA A 73 -10.70 -6.32 -5.47
CA ALA A 73 -10.97 -5.10 -4.72
C ALA A 73 -10.65 -5.29 -3.23
N ILE A 74 -9.97 -4.31 -2.66
CA ILE A 74 -9.70 -4.23 -1.23
C ILE A 74 -10.21 -2.90 -0.67
N LEU A 75 -10.66 -2.94 0.59
CA LEU A 75 -11.06 -1.76 1.36
C LEU A 75 -10.19 -1.64 2.60
N LEU A 76 -9.72 -0.43 2.88
CA LEU A 76 -8.94 -0.11 4.07
C LEU A 76 -8.98 1.38 4.38
N SER A 77 -8.61 1.73 5.60
CA SER A 77 -8.33 3.11 6.00
C SER A 77 -6.83 3.27 6.22
N PHE A 78 -6.22 4.34 5.70
CA PHE A 78 -4.81 4.64 5.92
C PHE A 78 -4.60 5.37 7.25
N ASP A 79 -4.68 4.65 8.36
CA ASP A 79 -4.56 5.14 9.74
C ASP A 79 -3.17 4.96 10.37
N ASN A 80 -2.24 4.31 9.68
CA ASN A 80 -0.85 4.10 10.11
C ASN A 80 0.10 5.04 9.35
N CYS A 81 0.63 6.06 10.03
CA CYS A 81 1.50 7.06 9.40
C CYS A 81 2.89 6.49 9.09
N GLY A 82 3.47 6.95 7.98
CA GLY A 82 4.77 6.51 7.49
C GLY A 82 4.78 6.25 5.99
N MET A 83 5.80 5.52 5.55
CA MET A 83 6.02 5.15 4.16
C MET A 83 5.84 3.64 3.98
N TRP A 84 4.83 3.24 3.21
CA TRP A 84 4.40 1.85 3.07
C TRP A 84 4.47 1.39 1.63
N ASN A 85 5.03 0.20 1.42
CA ASN A 85 5.20 -0.37 0.09
C ASN A 85 3.97 -1.22 -0.29
N ILE A 86 3.48 -1.01 -1.51
CA ILE A 86 2.57 -1.93 -2.21
C ILE A 86 3.37 -2.57 -3.33
N ARG A 87 3.59 -3.89 -3.24
CA ARG A 87 4.49 -4.59 -4.17
C ARG A 87 3.93 -5.91 -4.65
N SER A 88 4.47 -6.36 -5.77
CA SER A 88 4.36 -7.75 -6.20
C SER A 88 5.08 -8.68 -5.22
N GLU A 89 4.45 -9.79 -4.85
CA GLU A 89 5.10 -10.91 -4.15
C GLU A 89 5.74 -11.89 -5.15
N VAL A 90 5.59 -11.65 -6.46
CA VAL A 90 6.35 -12.36 -7.48
C VAL A 90 7.72 -11.69 -7.60
N TRP A 91 8.76 -12.40 -7.16
CA TRP A 91 10.10 -11.84 -6.98
C TRP A 91 10.67 -11.16 -8.24
N ASP A 92 10.58 -11.82 -9.40
CA ASP A 92 11.10 -11.27 -10.65
C ASP A 92 10.44 -9.93 -11.00
N ARG A 93 9.14 -9.79 -10.72
CA ARG A 93 8.40 -8.56 -11.00
C ARG A 93 8.70 -7.48 -9.98
N HIS A 94 8.84 -7.85 -8.71
CA HIS A 94 9.27 -6.93 -7.67
C HIS A 94 10.66 -6.36 -7.99
N TYR A 95 11.61 -7.23 -8.36
CA TYR A 95 12.95 -6.86 -8.78
C TYR A 95 12.93 -5.91 -10.00
N LEU A 96 12.07 -6.18 -10.98
CA LEU A 96 11.87 -5.33 -12.14
C LEU A 96 11.02 -4.07 -11.89
N GLY A 97 10.67 -3.79 -10.63
CA GLY A 97 10.05 -2.52 -10.22
C GLY A 97 8.52 -2.51 -10.17
N GLN A 98 7.85 -3.66 -10.17
CA GLN A 98 6.40 -3.74 -9.95
C GLN A 98 6.03 -3.47 -8.49
N GLN A 99 6.16 -2.21 -8.10
CA GLN A 99 5.88 -1.70 -6.76
C GLN A 99 5.57 -0.21 -6.80
N LEU A 100 4.89 0.26 -5.77
CA LEU A 100 4.72 1.68 -5.47
C LEU A 100 4.78 1.89 -3.96
N TYR A 101 4.88 3.13 -3.55
CA TYR A 101 4.91 3.52 -2.14
C TYR A 101 3.75 4.46 -1.84
N VAL A 102 3.29 4.39 -0.60
CA VAL A 102 2.26 5.22 -0.03
C VAL A 102 2.86 5.97 1.14
N SER A 103 2.81 7.30 1.08
CA SER A 103 3.24 8.22 2.13
C SER A 103 2.01 8.76 2.84
N VAL A 104 1.92 8.50 4.15
CA VAL A 104 0.82 8.97 5.00
C VAL A 104 1.43 9.78 6.13
N VAL A 105 1.14 11.08 6.19
CA VAL A 105 1.69 11.98 7.21
C VAL A 105 0.56 12.48 8.10
N SER A 106 0.74 12.39 9.41
CA SER A 106 -0.21 12.95 10.37
C SER A 106 -0.11 14.47 10.39
N PRO A 107 -1.23 15.21 10.32
CA PRO A 107 -1.23 16.66 10.47
C PRO A 107 -0.76 17.11 11.88
N ASN A 108 -0.98 16.26 12.89
CA ASN A 108 -0.63 16.58 14.29
C ASN A 108 0.82 16.26 14.62
N LYS A 109 1.50 15.47 13.79
CA LYS A 109 2.88 14.98 14.01
C LYS A 109 3.10 14.47 15.44
N SER A 110 2.23 13.58 15.90
CA SER A 110 2.37 12.95 17.22
C SER A 110 3.19 11.68 17.15
N LEU A 111 3.99 11.41 18.20
CA LEU A 111 4.66 10.12 18.41
C LEU A 111 3.72 8.91 18.50
N ARG A 112 2.42 9.15 18.74
CA ARG A 112 1.39 8.10 18.67
C ARG A 112 1.13 7.63 17.23
N ASP A 113 1.29 8.51 16.25
CA ASP A 113 0.97 8.23 14.86
C ASP A 113 2.19 7.71 14.08
N GLU A 114 3.38 8.30 14.30
CA GLU A 114 4.64 7.87 13.68
C GLU A 114 5.82 8.15 14.62
N TYR A 115 6.80 7.24 14.64
CA TYR A 115 8.02 7.41 15.40
C TYR A 115 9.03 8.30 14.67
N ASN A 116 9.83 9.04 15.43
CA ASN A 116 11.02 9.68 14.88
C ASN A 116 12.04 8.65 14.40
N MET A 117 12.85 9.03 13.43
CA MET A 117 13.97 8.21 12.95
C MET A 117 14.87 7.81 14.15
N PRO A 118 15.06 6.50 14.41
CA PRO A 118 15.87 6.05 15.54
C PRO A 118 17.31 6.54 15.46
N GLU A 119 17.92 6.80 16.62
CA GLU A 119 19.35 7.08 16.71
C GLU A 119 20.16 5.89 16.20
N GLY A 120 21.07 6.14 15.25
CA GLY A 120 21.91 5.09 14.67
C GLY A 120 21.38 4.52 13.36
N THR A 121 20.22 5.00 12.86
CA THR A 121 19.74 4.67 11.51
C THR A 121 20.83 5.00 10.48
N LEU A 122 21.14 4.02 9.62
CA LEU A 122 22.08 4.19 8.51
C LEU A 122 21.50 5.17 7.49
N VAL A 123 22.32 6.11 7.04
CA VAL A 123 21.97 7.06 5.97
C VAL A 123 22.74 6.69 4.71
N CYS A 124 22.15 6.92 3.54
CA CYS A 124 22.78 6.62 2.25
C CYS A 124 22.25 7.53 1.15
N GLY A 125 22.91 7.53 -0.01
CA GLY A 125 22.49 8.30 -1.17
C GLY A 125 22.59 9.80 -0.93
N VAL A 126 21.60 10.56 -1.40
CA VAL A 126 21.64 12.04 -1.37
C VAL A 126 21.70 12.59 0.06
N VAL A 127 21.18 11.86 1.05
CA VAL A 127 21.11 12.32 2.45
C VAL A 127 22.33 11.92 3.29
N GLU A 128 23.29 11.16 2.74
CA GLU A 128 24.44 10.65 3.48
C GLU A 128 25.31 11.77 4.08
N SER A 129 25.56 12.83 3.29
CA SER A 129 26.35 13.99 3.72
C SER A 129 25.50 15.10 4.35
N MET A 130 24.20 14.89 4.55
CA MET A 130 23.30 15.89 5.13
C MET A 130 23.25 15.77 6.65
N PRO A 131 23.05 16.89 7.38
CA PRO A 131 22.82 16.82 8.82
C PRO A 131 21.54 16.01 9.10
N ARG A 132 21.55 15.22 10.18
CA ARG A 132 20.35 14.47 10.59
C ARG A 132 19.20 15.44 10.87
N PRO A 133 17.97 15.13 10.41
CA PRO A 133 16.83 15.98 10.67
C PRO A 133 16.52 16.00 12.18
N PRO A 134 16.04 17.12 12.71
CA PRO A 134 15.52 17.14 14.07
C PRO A 134 14.30 16.21 14.18
N PRO A 135 13.94 15.76 15.40
CA PRO A 135 12.71 15.02 15.64
C PRO A 135 11.51 15.74 15.02
N ALA A 136 10.81 15.07 14.11
CA ALA A 136 9.67 15.61 13.40
C ALA A 136 8.36 15.46 14.18
N TYR A 137 8.33 14.52 15.14
CA TYR A 137 7.17 14.11 15.91
C TYR A 137 7.40 14.33 17.41
N THR A 138 6.36 14.79 18.12
CA THR A 138 6.38 15.05 19.57
C THR A 138 5.28 14.32 20.32
#